data_AF-A0A3B9K5X6-F1
#
_entry.id   AF-A0A3B9K5X6-F1
#
_cell.length_a   1.000
_cell.length_b   1.000
_cell.length_c   1.000
_cell.angle_alpha   90.00
_cell.angle_beta   90.00
_cell.angle_gamma   90.00
#
_symmetry.space_group_name_H-M   'P 1'
#
loop_
_entity.id
_entity.type
_entity.pdbx_description
1 polymer ?
#
loop_
_entity_poly.entity_id
_entity_poly.type
_entity_poly.pdbx_seq_one_letter_code
_entity_poly.pdbx_strand_id
1 'polypeptide(L)'
;MDKKDFMSKVQDLGALIALIGLVIIISAISPQFRTIDNFMSLVRQSSINGFIAFGMTCVILTGGIDLSVGSVLALTTAFCAAFIKGGMPTGIAMLLALVIGTLFGCISGILVTKGRLQPFIATLITMTAFRGITMIF
;
A
#
# COMPACT_ATOMS: atom_id res chain seq x y z
N MET A 1 31.79 -23.77 14.50
CA MET A 1 30.97 -22.55 14.43
C MET A 1 30.97 -21.94 15.80
N ASP A 2 31.51 -20.73 15.91
CA ASP A 2 31.65 -20.02 17.19
C ASP A 2 30.26 -19.70 17.77
N LYS A 3 30.05 -19.90 19.07
CA LYS A 3 28.71 -19.69 19.71
C LYS A 3 28.20 -18.26 19.49
N LYS A 4 29.13 -17.30 19.33
CA LYS A 4 28.85 -15.88 19.07
C LYS A 4 28.32 -15.63 17.65
N ASP A 5 28.89 -16.29 16.65
CA ASP A 5 28.44 -16.23 15.25
C ASP A 5 27.07 -16.89 15.04
N PHE A 6 26.78 -17.94 15.80
CA PHE A 6 25.45 -18.57 15.78
C PHE A 6 24.40 -17.63 16.39
N MET A 7 24.73 -16.96 17.51
CA MET A 7 23.81 -16.06 18.18
C MET A 7 23.52 -14.79 17.36
N SER A 8 24.51 -14.25 16.64
CA SER A 8 24.29 -13.09 15.75
C SER A 8 23.42 -13.45 14.55
N LYS A 9 23.67 -14.60 13.89
CA LYS A 9 22.82 -15.07 12.79
C LYS A 9 21.37 -15.30 13.22
N VAL A 10 21.15 -15.83 14.43
CA VAL A 10 19.79 -15.99 14.98
C VAL A 10 19.12 -14.65 15.25
N GLN A 11 19.86 -13.62 15.68
CA GLN A 11 19.34 -12.26 15.82
C GLN A 11 19.00 -11.63 14.46
N ASP A 12 19.87 -11.76 13.46
CA ASP A 12 19.65 -11.20 12.12
C ASP A 12 18.44 -11.85 11.41
N LEU A 13 18.24 -13.16 11.63
CA LEU A 13 17.12 -13.93 11.10
C LEU A 13 15.90 -13.98 12.05
N GLY A 14 15.92 -13.24 13.16
CA GLY A 14 14.91 -13.35 14.22
C GLY A 14 13.48 -13.14 13.72
N ALA A 15 13.27 -12.16 12.83
CA ALA A 15 11.97 -11.90 12.22
C ALA A 15 11.51 -13.04 11.29
N LEU A 16 12.43 -13.64 10.53
CA LEU A 16 12.12 -14.78 9.66
C LEU A 16 11.81 -16.04 10.47
N ILE A 17 12.59 -16.29 11.52
CA ILE A 17 12.35 -17.41 12.45
C ILE A 17 10.99 -17.25 13.13
N ALA A 18 10.67 -16.04 13.60
CA ALA A 18 9.37 -15.73 14.19
C ALA A 18 8.21 -15.94 13.20
N LEU A 19 8.38 -15.50 11.94
CA LEU A 19 7.40 -15.72 10.88
C LEU A 19 7.17 -17.21 10.60
N ILE A 20 8.24 -17.99 10.45
CA ILE A 20 8.14 -19.44 10.22
C ILE A 20 7.44 -20.12 11.39
N GLY A 21 7.82 -19.80 12.63
CA GLY A 21 7.18 -20.33 13.83
C GLY A 21 5.68 -20.00 13.89
N LEU A 22 5.32 -18.74 13.61
CA LEU A 22 3.92 -18.30 13.55
C LEU A 22 3.13 -19.08 12.49
N VAL A 23 3.68 -19.23 11.29
CA VAL A 23 3.03 -19.97 10.19
C VAL A 23 2.78 -21.43 10.59
N ILE A 24 3.75 -22.10 11.22
CA ILE A 24 3.59 -23.49 11.66
C ILE A 24 2.50 -23.62 12.73
N ILE A 25 2.53 -22.76 13.75
CA ILE A 25 1.57 -22.80 14.86
C ILE A 25 0.15 -22.53 14.38
N ILE A 26 -0.05 -21.46 13.59
CA ILE A 26 -1.37 -21.10 13.08
C ILE A 26 -1.90 -22.14 12.08
N SER A 27 -1.02 -22.71 11.25
CA SER A 27 -1.37 -23.80 10.32
C SER A 27 -1.84 -25.07 11.04
N ALA A 28 -1.26 -25.37 12.22
CA ALA A 28 -1.67 -26.50 13.04
C ALA A 28 -3.01 -26.26 13.75
N ILE A 29 -3.24 -25.04 14.25
CA ILE A 29 -4.44 -24.70 15.04
C ILE A 29 -5.65 -24.41 14.13
N SER A 30 -5.45 -23.76 12.99
CA SER A 30 -6.52 -23.28 12.10
C SER A 30 -6.50 -24.02 10.75
N PRO A 31 -7.46 -24.91 10.49
CA PRO A 31 -7.64 -25.52 9.17
C PRO A 31 -7.89 -24.49 8.07
N GLN A 32 -8.57 -23.37 8.39
CA GLN A 32 -8.87 -22.28 7.45
C GLN A 32 -7.60 -21.60 6.94
N PHE A 33 -6.56 -21.51 7.79
CA PHE A 33 -5.29 -20.91 7.40
C PHE A 33 -4.61 -21.64 6.23
N ARG A 34 -4.79 -22.97 6.15
CA ARG A 34 -4.20 -23.84 5.12
C ARG A 34 -4.97 -23.85 3.79
N THR A 35 -6.10 -23.15 3.72
CA THR A 35 -6.91 -23.13 2.50
C THR A 35 -6.24 -22.30 1.40
N ILE A 36 -6.42 -22.73 0.15
CA ILE A 36 -5.94 -21.98 -1.03
C ILE A 36 -6.58 -20.58 -1.05
N ASP A 37 -7.85 -20.46 -0.66
CA ASP A 37 -8.55 -19.18 -0.62
C ASP A 37 -7.92 -18.19 0.37
N ASN A 38 -7.52 -18.67 1.55
CA ASN A 38 -6.79 -17.85 2.52
C ASN A 38 -5.43 -17.42 1.94
N PHE A 39 -4.67 -18.35 1.38
CA PHE A 39 -3.38 -18.04 0.77
C PHE A 39 -3.51 -17.01 -0.37
N MET A 40 -4.49 -17.19 -1.26
CA MET A 40 -4.76 -16.26 -2.36
C MET A 40 -5.23 -14.88 -1.85
N SER A 41 -5.94 -14.83 -0.73
CA SER A 41 -6.35 -13.57 -0.10
C SER A 41 -5.17 -12.83 0.51
N LEU A 42 -4.24 -13.53 1.16
CA LEU A 42 -3.00 -12.97 1.69
C LEU A 42 -2.12 -12.40 0.56
N VAL A 43 -1.94 -13.16 -0.53
CA VAL A 43 -1.16 -12.70 -1.69
C VAL A 43 -1.81 -11.49 -2.34
N ARG A 44 -3.14 -11.47 -2.51
CA ARG A 44 -3.86 -10.30 -3.05
C ARG A 44 -3.69 -9.06 -2.18
N GLN A 45 -3.78 -9.19 -0.86
CA GLN A 45 -3.59 -8.07 0.06
C GLN A 45 -2.14 -7.55 0.03
N SER A 46 -1.16 -8.46 -0.01
CA SER A 46 0.26 -8.10 -0.11
C SER A 46 0.59 -7.42 -1.44
N SER A 47 -0.05 -7.85 -2.54
CA SER A 47 0.16 -7.29 -3.88
C SER A 47 -0.13 -5.79 -3.93
N ILE A 48 -1.16 -5.31 -3.21
CA ILE A 48 -1.50 -3.88 -3.14
C ILE A 48 -0.32 -3.07 -2.60
N ASN A 49 0.24 -3.49 -1.47
CA ASN A 49 1.41 -2.81 -0.89
C ASN A 49 2.65 -2.94 -1.79
N GLY A 50 2.82 -4.09 -2.47
CA GLY A 50 3.89 -4.28 -3.45
C GLY A 50 3.84 -3.26 -4.59
N PHE A 51 2.68 -3.08 -5.22
CA PHE A 51 2.51 -2.08 -6.28
C PHE A 51 2.74 -0.64 -5.80
N ILE A 52 2.27 -0.30 -4.60
CA ILE A 52 2.52 1.01 -4.00
C ILE A 52 4.03 1.21 -3.77
N ALA A 53 4.73 0.19 -3.26
CA ALA A 53 6.17 0.26 -3.02
C ALA A 53 6.99 0.54 -4.29
N PHE A 54 6.59 -0.02 -5.44
CA PHE A 54 7.21 0.30 -6.73
C PHE A 54 7.10 1.80 -7.06
N GLY A 55 5.91 2.39 -6.94
CA GLY A 55 5.73 3.83 -7.16
C GLY A 55 6.48 4.70 -6.13
N MET A 56 6.46 4.29 -4.86
CA MET A 56 7.15 4.96 -3.77
C MET A 56 8.68 4.97 -3.94
N THR A 57 9.23 3.98 -4.62
CA THR A 57 10.67 3.94 -4.94
C THR A 57 11.09 5.19 -5.72
N CYS A 58 10.29 5.63 -6.70
CA CYS A 58 10.55 6.86 -7.44
C CYS A 58 10.53 8.10 -6.52
N VAL A 59 9.61 8.17 -5.57
CA VAL A 59 9.52 9.27 -4.61
C VAL A 59 10.75 9.31 -3.70
N ILE A 60 11.16 8.16 -3.17
CA ILE A 60 12.32 8.04 -2.29
C ILE A 60 13.61 8.42 -3.04
N LEU A 61 13.76 8.01 -4.30
CA LEU A 61 14.91 8.38 -5.14
C LEU A 61 15.03 9.89 -5.35
N THR A 62 13.91 10.62 -5.31
CA THR A 62 13.92 12.09 -5.36
C THR A 62 14.21 12.76 -4.01
N GLY A 63 14.48 11.98 -2.96
CA GLY A 63 14.68 12.47 -1.59
C GLY A 63 13.38 12.90 -0.89
N GLY A 64 12.22 12.52 -1.45
CA GLY A 64 10.91 12.84 -0.92
C GLY A 64 10.33 11.74 -0.04
N ILE A 65 9.20 12.07 0.61
CA ILE A 65 8.34 11.13 1.32
C ILE A 65 6.92 11.40 0.85
N ASP A 66 6.17 10.35 0.52
CA ASP A 66 4.75 10.45 0.19
C ASP A 66 3.89 9.70 1.22
N LEU A 67 3.23 10.48 2.09
CA LEU A 67 2.28 9.99 3.08
C LEU A 67 0.86 9.81 2.51
N SER A 68 0.58 10.38 1.33
CA SER A 68 -0.75 10.45 0.76
C SER A 68 -1.19 9.17 0.06
N VAL A 69 -0.28 8.23 -0.24
CA VAL A 69 -0.55 7.01 -1.02
C VAL A 69 -1.74 6.19 -0.52
N GLY A 70 -1.89 6.03 0.80
CA GLY A 70 -3.02 5.30 1.37
C GLY A 70 -4.35 6.04 1.17
N SER A 71 -4.33 7.37 1.21
CA SER A 71 -5.52 8.21 1.00
C SER A 71 -5.90 8.27 -0.48
N VAL A 72 -4.92 8.33 -1.39
CA VAL A 72 -5.15 8.23 -2.84
C VAL A 72 -5.74 6.86 -3.19
N LEU A 73 -5.19 5.76 -2.64
CA LEU A 73 -5.74 4.42 -2.82
C LEU A 73 -7.21 4.36 -2.36
N ALA A 74 -7.49 4.84 -1.15
CA ALA A 74 -8.84 4.78 -0.58
C ALA A 74 -9.84 5.61 -1.42
N LEU A 75 -9.46 6.82 -1.83
CA LEU A 75 -10.34 7.68 -2.61
C LEU A 75 -10.59 7.14 -4.03
N THR A 76 -9.55 6.68 -4.72
CA THR A 76 -9.67 6.14 -6.09
C THR A 76 -10.47 4.84 -6.13
N THR A 77 -10.33 3.99 -5.11
CA THR A 77 -11.14 2.78 -4.97
C THR A 77 -12.60 3.10 -4.63
N ALA A 78 -12.86 4.11 -3.80
CA ALA A 78 -14.22 4.60 -3.55
C ALA A 78 -14.89 5.13 -4.83
N PHE A 79 -14.19 5.92 -5.64
CA PHE A 79 -14.68 6.36 -6.95
C PHE A 79 -14.95 5.17 -7.89
N CYS A 80 -14.03 4.21 -7.97
CA CYS A 80 -14.22 3.01 -8.78
C CYS A 80 -15.50 2.24 -8.37
N ALA A 81 -15.68 2.03 -7.07
CA ALA A 81 -16.87 1.38 -6.52
C ALA A 81 -18.16 2.17 -6.83
N ALA A 82 -18.12 3.50 -6.72
CA ALA A 82 -19.25 4.37 -7.06
C ALA A 82 -19.63 4.28 -8.55
N PHE A 83 -18.63 4.26 -9.45
CA PHE A 83 -18.88 4.09 -10.89
C PHE A 83 -19.49 2.73 -11.24
N ILE A 84 -18.97 1.66 -10.65
CA ILE A 84 -19.52 0.31 -10.84
C ILE A 84 -20.95 0.24 -10.32
N LYS A 85 -21.22 0.80 -9.13
CA LYS A 85 -22.58 0.88 -8.56
C LYS A 85 -23.53 1.71 -9.43
N GLY A 86 -23.02 2.74 -10.12
CA GLY A 86 -23.76 3.54 -11.09
C GLY A 86 -24.05 2.84 -12.42
N GLY A 87 -23.66 1.57 -12.58
CA GLY A 87 -23.91 0.78 -13.79
C GLY A 87 -22.82 0.88 -14.85
N MET A 88 -21.67 1.52 -14.55
CA MET A 88 -20.55 1.57 -15.48
C MET A 88 -19.89 0.19 -15.61
N PRO A 89 -19.50 -0.24 -16.83
CA PRO A 89 -18.71 -1.46 -17.02
C PRO A 89 -17.42 -1.42 -16.21
N THR A 90 -17.10 -2.54 -15.55
CA THR A 90 -15.97 -2.65 -14.61
C THR A 90 -14.64 -2.23 -15.22
N GLY A 91 -14.35 -2.63 -16.46
CA GLY A 91 -13.11 -2.27 -17.15
C GLY A 91 -12.94 -0.76 -17.37
N ILE A 92 -14.04 -0.05 -17.68
CA ILE A 92 -14.01 1.41 -17.87
C ILE A 92 -13.87 2.13 -16.53
N ALA A 93 -14.59 1.66 -15.50
CA ALA A 93 -14.48 2.20 -14.15
C ALA A 93 -13.04 2.09 -13.61
N MET A 94 -12.37 0.97 -13.85
CA MET A 94 -10.96 0.77 -13.48
C MET A 94 -10.03 1.75 -14.19
N LEU A 95 -10.17 1.93 -15.50
CA LEU A 95 -9.35 2.88 -16.27
C LEU A 95 -9.55 4.31 -15.77
N LEU A 96 -10.79 4.72 -15.51
CA LEU A 96 -11.08 6.04 -14.94
C LEU A 96 -10.48 6.22 -13.55
N ALA A 97 -10.57 5.20 -12.68
CA ALA A 97 -9.96 5.24 -11.36
C ALA A 97 -8.43 5.41 -11.43
N LEU A 98 -7.76 4.75 -12.39
CA LEU A 98 -6.32 4.91 -12.61
C LEU A 98 -5.96 6.33 -13.08
N VAL A 99 -6.75 6.90 -14.00
CA VAL A 99 -6.55 8.28 -14.46
C VAL A 99 -6.74 9.26 -13.31
N ILE A 100 -7.80 9.11 -12.50
CA ILE A 100 -8.06 9.94 -11.32
C ILE A 100 -6.92 9.81 -10.31
N GLY A 101 -6.41 8.61 -10.05
CA GLY A 101 -5.28 8.39 -9.16
C GLY A 101 -4.01 9.09 -9.64
N THR A 102 -3.74 9.05 -10.94
CA THR A 102 -2.61 9.75 -11.54
C THR A 102 -2.75 11.26 -11.40
N LEU A 103 -3.96 11.80 -11.62
CA LEU A 103 -4.24 13.23 -11.40
C LEU A 103 -3.97 13.64 -9.95
N PHE A 104 -4.41 12.85 -8.97
CA PHE A 104 -4.13 13.15 -7.56
C PHE A 104 -2.64 13.07 -7.21
N GLY A 105 -1.91 12.09 -7.76
CA GLY A 105 -0.45 12.04 -7.63
C GLY A 105 0.25 13.26 -8.26
N CYS A 106 -0.24 13.72 -9.41
CA CYS A 106 0.27 14.94 -10.06
C CYS A 106 0.07 16.18 -9.19
N ILE A 107 -1.03 16.29 -8.44
CA ILE A 107 -1.24 17.42 -7.50
C ILE A 107 -0.11 17.48 -6.48
N SER A 108 0.22 16.34 -5.84
CA SER A 108 1.35 16.26 -4.90
C SER A 108 2.67 16.64 -5.58
N GLY A 109 2.92 16.14 -6.79
CA GLY A 109 4.13 16.49 -7.56
C GLY A 109 4.23 17.97 -7.92
N ILE A 110 3.13 18.62 -8.29
CA ILE A 110 3.07 20.04 -8.62
C ILE A 110 3.30 20.90 -7.37
N LEU A 111 2.72 20.52 -6.23
CA LEU A 111 2.92 21.22 -4.95
C LEU A 111 4.40 21.20 -4.53
N VAL A 112 5.09 20.09 -4.76
CA VAL A 112 6.53 19.98 -4.46
C VAL A 112 7.36 20.79 -5.47
N THR A 113 7.16 20.58 -6.76
CA THR A 113 8.02 21.16 -7.82
C THR A 113 7.79 22.64 -8.05
N LYS A 114 6.52 23.07 -8.18
CA LYS A 114 6.16 24.48 -8.42
C LYS A 114 5.82 25.23 -7.15
N GLY A 115 5.15 24.57 -6.20
CA GLY A 115 4.79 25.16 -4.92
C GLY A 115 5.98 25.34 -3.97
N ARG A 116 7.14 24.71 -4.28
CA ARG A 116 8.37 24.75 -3.45
C ARG A 116 8.10 24.32 -2.00
N LEU A 117 7.09 23.49 -1.80
CA LEU A 117 6.77 22.90 -0.51
C LEU A 117 7.69 21.69 -0.26
N GLN A 118 8.05 21.46 0.99
CA GLN A 118 8.74 20.22 1.34
C GLN A 118 7.83 19.01 1.05
N PRO A 119 8.35 17.91 0.48
CA PRO A 119 7.56 16.73 0.10
C PRO A 119 6.66 16.19 1.21
N PHE A 120 7.17 16.16 2.44
CA PHE A 120 6.41 15.75 3.62
C PHE A 120 5.16 16.62 3.86
N ILE A 121 5.30 17.95 3.79
CA ILE A 121 4.20 18.88 4.03
C ILE A 121 3.17 18.79 2.90
N ALA A 122 3.62 18.78 1.64
CA ALA A 122 2.74 18.67 0.48
C ALA A 122 1.91 17.37 0.54
N THR A 123 2.53 16.26 0.92
CA THR A 123 1.87 14.95 0.99
C THR A 123 0.99 14.80 2.24
N LEU A 124 1.31 15.47 3.36
CA LEU A 124 0.46 15.51 4.54
C LEU A 124 -0.83 16.32 4.31
N ILE A 125 -0.74 17.44 3.58
CA ILE A 125 -1.91 18.25 3.20
C ILE A 125 -2.83 17.44 2.28
N THR A 126 -2.28 16.85 1.22
CA THR A 126 -3.05 16.04 0.26
C THR A 126 -3.61 14.77 0.91
N MET A 127 -2.85 14.10 1.79
CA MET A 127 -3.34 12.99 2.61
C MET A 127 -4.59 13.41 3.39
N THR A 128 -4.52 14.53 4.12
CA THR A 128 -5.64 15.01 4.95
C THR A 128 -6.86 15.36 4.10
N ALA A 129 -6.65 16.07 2.98
CA ALA A 129 -7.73 16.45 2.07
C ALA A 129 -8.40 15.23 1.42
N PHE A 130 -7.61 14.33 0.82
CA PHE A 130 -8.14 13.15 0.14
C PHE A 130 -8.80 12.18 1.11
N ARG A 131 -8.23 12.01 2.31
CA ARG A 131 -8.85 11.19 3.37
C ARG A 131 -10.17 11.78 3.84
N GLY A 132 -10.24 13.10 4.00
CA GLY A 132 -11.48 13.80 4.33
C GLY A 132 -12.57 13.58 3.28
N ILE A 133 -12.22 13.72 1.99
CA ILE A 133 -13.15 13.44 0.88
C ILE A 133 -13.59 11.98 0.88
N THR A 134 -12.67 11.04 1.15
CA THR A 134 -12.98 9.61 1.19
C THR A 134 -14.04 9.29 2.24
N MET A 135 -14.02 9.96 3.40
CA MET A 135 -15.00 9.73 4.47
C MET A 135 -16.43 10.20 4.14
N ILE A 136 -16.65 10.89 3.01
CA ILE A 136 -17.97 11.34 2.56
C ILE A 136 -18.71 10.23 1.78
N PHE A 137 -17.97 9.26 1.23
CA PHE A 137 -18.52 8.10 0.50
C PHE A 137 -19.05 7.02 1.45
#